data_AF-A0A1B0AJX3-F1
#
_entry.id   AF-A0A1B0AJX3-F1
#
_cell.length_a   1.000
_cell.length_b   1.000
_cell.length_c   1.000
_cell.angle_alpha   90.00
_cell.angle_beta   90.00
_cell.angle_gamma   90.00
#
_symmetry.space_group_name_H-M   'P 1'
#
loop_
_entity.id
_entity.type
_entity.pdbx_description
1 polymer ?
#
loop_
_entity_poly.entity_id
_entity_poly.type
_entity_poly.pdbx_seq_one_letter_code
_entity_poly.pdbx_strand_id
1 'polypeptide(L)'
;MPIVSNKDLRTRLIVDRHIKTYDKSYERNFLDKYIKEMRQADLEGNKDTSFKRNQFILSLIDFIFPAFTAVGVQLSFLVQYFLLYPEVPKRIQKEIDEVVGAGRLPTLEGRQFMSYTEATIRETKSKIVWKE
;
A
#
# COMPACT_ATOMS: atom_id res chain seq x y z
N MET A 1 -20.91 -16.50 -20.48
CA MET A 1 -19.75 -16.87 -19.63
C MET A 1 -19.12 -15.60 -19.11
N PRO A 2 -19.01 -15.37 -17.79
CA PRO A 2 -18.43 -14.13 -17.30
C PRO A 2 -16.91 -14.20 -17.44
N ILE A 3 -16.35 -13.14 -17.98
CA ILE A 3 -14.92 -12.93 -18.18
C ILE A 3 -14.31 -12.73 -16.80
N VAL A 4 -13.74 -13.79 -16.22
CA VAL A 4 -12.96 -13.68 -14.99
C VAL A 4 -11.74 -12.80 -15.33
N SER A 5 -11.77 -11.55 -14.86
CA SER A 5 -10.70 -10.57 -15.07
C SER A 5 -9.34 -11.16 -14.67
N ASN A 6 -8.30 -10.95 -15.48
CA ASN A 6 -6.95 -11.49 -15.25
C ASN A 6 -6.40 -11.16 -13.83
N LYS A 7 -6.87 -10.05 -13.23
CA LYS A 7 -6.56 -9.64 -11.85
C LYS A 7 -7.15 -10.58 -10.78
N ASP A 8 -8.34 -11.14 -11.02
CA ASP A 8 -8.96 -12.14 -10.14
C ASP A 8 -8.14 -13.44 -10.15
N LEU A 9 -7.62 -13.85 -11.31
CA LEU A 9 -6.79 -15.04 -11.44
C LEU A 9 -5.48 -14.92 -10.63
N ARG A 10 -4.79 -13.78 -10.70
CA ARG A 10 -3.55 -13.56 -9.93
C ARG A 10 -3.78 -13.55 -8.43
N THR A 11 -4.84 -12.89 -7.97
CA THR A 11 -5.15 -12.81 -6.53
C THR A 11 -5.48 -14.19 -5.97
N ARG A 12 -6.27 -14.99 -6.71
CA ARG A 12 -6.55 -16.39 -6.36
C ARG A 12 -5.27 -17.23 -6.23
N LEU A 13 -4.34 -17.09 -7.18
CA LEU A 13 -3.06 -17.81 -7.12
C LEU A 13 -2.22 -17.42 -5.90
N ILE A 14 -2.22 -16.15 -5.50
CA ILE A 14 -1.52 -15.67 -4.29
C ILE A 14 -2.14 -16.28 -3.03
N VAL A 15 -3.47 -16.25 -2.93
CA VAL A 15 -4.23 -16.83 -1.81
C VAL A 15 -3.96 -18.33 -1.72
N ASP A 16 -4.10 -19.06 -2.83
CA ASP A 16 -3.91 -20.51 -2.84
C ASP A 16 -2.48 -20.91 -2.48
N ARG A 17 -1.49 -20.13 -2.93
CA ARG A 17 -0.09 -20.33 -2.54
C ARG A 17 0.11 -20.10 -1.04
N HIS A 18 -0.46 -19.04 -0.48
CA HIS A 18 -0.33 -18.74 0.96
C HIS A 18 -1.01 -19.82 1.81
N ILE A 19 -2.20 -20.28 1.42
CA ILE A 19 -2.90 -21.39 2.09
C ILE A 19 -2.06 -22.68 2.07
N LYS A 20 -1.45 -23.02 0.92
CA LYS A 20 -0.61 -24.22 0.76
C LYS A 20 0.68 -24.18 1.59
N THR A 21 1.26 -23.00 1.73
CA THR A 21 2.55 -22.79 2.42
C THR A 21 2.38 -22.24 3.84
N TYR A 22 1.15 -22.24 4.35
CA TYR A 22 0.84 -21.70 5.66
C TYR A 22 1.45 -22.56 6.75
N ASP A 23 2.19 -21.91 7.65
CA ASP A 23 2.74 -22.50 8.86
C ASP A 23 2.16 -21.78 10.09
N LYS A 24 1.72 -22.57 11.09
CA LYS A 24 1.17 -22.04 12.34
C LYS A 24 2.27 -21.46 13.25
N SER A 25 3.51 -21.94 13.15
CA SER A 25 4.63 -21.41 13.95
C SER A 25 5.18 -20.09 13.44
N TYR A 26 4.86 -19.70 12.19
CA TYR A 26 5.48 -18.55 11.55
C TYR A 26 4.49 -17.73 10.71
N GLU A 27 4.11 -16.56 11.24
CA GLU A 27 3.25 -15.59 10.55
C GLU A 27 4.10 -14.69 9.64
N ARG A 28 4.02 -14.87 8.31
CA ARG A 28 4.85 -14.11 7.35
C ARG A 28 4.31 -12.72 7.08
N ASN A 29 2.98 -12.60 7.02
CA ASN A 29 2.29 -11.39 6.62
C ASN A 29 0.80 -11.45 6.99
N PHE A 30 0.07 -10.39 6.67
CA PHE A 30 -1.38 -10.29 6.88
C PHE A 30 -2.19 -11.48 6.31
N LEU A 31 -1.73 -12.11 5.24
CA LEU A 31 -2.41 -13.25 4.61
C LEU A 31 -2.41 -14.47 5.54
N ASP A 32 -1.30 -14.72 6.21
CA ASP A 32 -1.21 -15.82 7.18
C ASP A 32 -2.08 -15.54 8.39
N LYS A 33 -2.18 -14.29 8.84
CA LYS A 33 -3.10 -13.92 9.91
C LYS A 33 -4.55 -14.17 9.52
N TYR A 34 -4.96 -13.81 8.30
CA TYR A 34 -6.30 -14.13 7.80
C TYR A 34 -6.54 -15.64 7.73
N ILE A 35 -5.56 -16.41 7.26
CA ILE A 35 -5.65 -17.89 7.19
C ILE A 35 -5.78 -18.50 8.60
N LYS A 36 -5.08 -17.95 9.59
CA LYS A 36 -5.17 -18.38 10.99
C LYS A 36 -6.59 -18.22 11.53
N GLU A 37 -7.19 -17.05 11.36
CA GLU A 37 -8.58 -16.77 11.79
C GLU A 37 -9.59 -17.65 11.04
N MET A 38 -9.39 -17.86 9.73
CA MET A 38 -10.22 -18.77 8.93
C MET A 38 -10.16 -20.21 9.48
N ARG A 39 -8.96 -20.74 9.75
CA ARG A 39 -8.79 -22.08 10.32
C ARG A 39 -9.36 -22.18 11.74
N GLN A 40 -9.27 -21.12 12.53
CA GLN A 40 -9.83 -21.09 13.88
C GLN A 40 -11.37 -21.13 13.83
N ALA A 41 -12.00 -20.34 12.98
CA ALA A 41 -13.45 -20.37 12.79
C ALA A 41 -13.95 -21.73 12.29
N ASP A 42 -13.19 -22.39 11.41
CA ASP A 42 -13.48 -23.75 10.95
C ASP A 42 -13.41 -24.78 12.10
N LEU A 43 -12.40 -24.68 12.98
CA LEU A 43 -12.25 -25.55 14.15
C LEU A 43 -13.37 -25.35 15.18
N GLU A 44 -13.84 -24.12 15.35
CA GLU A 44 -14.95 -23.76 16.24
C GLU A 44 -16.32 -24.12 15.64
N GLY A 45 -16.37 -24.58 14.39
CA GLY A 45 -17.61 -24.90 13.68
C GLY A 45 -18.48 -23.69 13.39
N ASN A 46 -17.93 -22.48 13.44
CA ASN A 46 -18.66 -21.23 13.29
C ASN A 46 -18.95 -20.93 11.81
N LYS A 47 -20.15 -21.29 11.34
CA LYS A 47 -20.58 -21.08 9.96
C LYS A 47 -20.95 -19.63 9.63
N ASP A 48 -21.19 -18.82 10.66
CA ASP A 48 -21.58 -17.40 10.56
C ASP A 48 -20.37 -16.46 10.47
N THR A 49 -19.16 -17.01 10.35
CA THR A 49 -17.94 -16.23 10.14
C THR A 49 -17.87 -15.55 8.77
N SER A 50 -17.27 -14.35 8.74
CA SER A 50 -16.88 -13.65 7.52
C SER A 50 -15.54 -14.14 6.95
N PHE A 51 -14.76 -14.90 7.73
CA PHE A 51 -13.47 -15.46 7.31
C PHE A 51 -13.67 -16.65 6.37
N LYS A 52 -13.97 -16.35 5.10
CA LYS A 52 -14.19 -17.33 4.03
C LYS A 52 -13.21 -17.04 2.89
N ARG A 53 -12.79 -18.09 2.16
CA ARG A 53 -11.84 -17.95 1.04
C ARG A 53 -12.25 -16.88 0.00
N ASN A 54 -13.54 -16.78 -0.33
CA ASN A 54 -14.01 -15.76 -1.27
C ASN A 54 -13.88 -14.34 -0.70
N GLN A 55 -14.21 -14.16 0.59
CA GLN A 55 -14.04 -12.87 1.26
C GLN A 55 -12.57 -12.49 1.40
N PHE A 56 -11.69 -13.47 1.56
CA PHE A 56 -10.25 -13.24 1.56
C PHE A 56 -9.75 -12.68 0.22
N ILE A 57 -10.18 -13.29 -0.88
CA ILE A 57 -9.84 -12.84 -2.24
C ILE A 57 -10.36 -11.42 -2.48
N LEU A 58 -11.63 -11.16 -2.12
CA LEU A 58 -12.22 -9.82 -2.28
C LEU A 58 -11.49 -8.77 -1.44
N SER A 59 -11.23 -9.07 -0.17
CA SER A 59 -10.48 -8.18 0.73
C SER A 59 -9.09 -7.84 0.19
N LEU A 60 -8.41 -8.80 -0.46
CA LEU A 60 -7.13 -8.55 -1.11
C LEU A 60 -7.24 -7.66 -2.34
N ILE A 61 -8.27 -7.86 -3.16
CA ILE A 61 -8.54 -7.00 -4.32
C ILE A 61 -8.80 -5.57 -3.84
N ASP A 62 -9.66 -5.41 -2.84
CA ASP A 62 -10.03 -4.10 -2.29
C ASP A 62 -8.84 -3.37 -1.66
N PHE A 63 -7.88 -4.11 -1.08
CA PHE A 63 -6.66 -3.50 -0.55
C PHE A 63 -5.65 -3.13 -1.64
N ILE A 64 -5.40 -4.03 -2.59
CA ILE A 64 -4.33 -3.87 -3.59
C ILE A 64 -4.73 -2.90 -4.69
N PHE A 65 -5.99 -2.93 -5.13
CA PHE A 65 -6.44 -2.16 -6.28
C PHE A 65 -6.24 -0.64 -6.08
N PRO A 66 -6.67 -0.03 -4.95
CA PRO A 66 -6.42 1.39 -4.70
C PRO A 66 -4.93 1.70 -4.51
N ALA A 67 -4.18 0.83 -3.82
CA ALA A 67 -2.77 1.05 -3.58
C ALA A 67 -1.96 1.11 -4.88
N PHE A 68 -2.29 0.24 -5.85
CA PHE A 68 -1.57 0.18 -7.12
C PHE A 68 -1.86 1.38 -8.02
N THR A 69 -3.11 1.89 -8.01
CA THR A 69 -3.51 3.02 -8.85
C THR A 69 -3.15 4.36 -8.20
N ALA A 70 -3.47 4.56 -6.92
CA ALA A 70 -3.33 5.84 -6.25
C ALA A 70 -1.87 6.29 -6.11
N VAL A 71 -0.94 5.38 -5.82
CA VAL A 71 0.49 5.72 -5.65
C VAL A 71 1.09 6.22 -6.97
N GLY A 72 0.80 5.55 -8.08
CA GLY A 72 1.31 5.95 -9.40
C GLY A 72 0.76 7.30 -9.85
N VAL A 73 -0.54 7.55 -9.61
CA VAL A 73 -1.18 8.83 -9.89
C VAL A 73 -0.55 9.95 -9.04
N GLN A 74 -0.38 9.71 -7.74
CA GLN A 74 0.22 10.67 -6.83
C GLN A 74 1.65 11.07 -7.25
N LEU A 75 2.46 10.09 -7.64
CA LEU A 75 3.83 10.34 -8.10
C LEU A 75 3.87 11.13 -9.40
N SER A 76 2.96 10.83 -10.33
CA SER A 76 2.85 11.56 -11.60
C SER A 76 2.55 13.04 -11.37
N PHE A 77 1.61 13.36 -10.46
CA PHE A 77 1.34 14.75 -10.09
C PHE A 77 2.51 15.43 -9.38
N LEU A 78 3.23 14.70 -8.53
CA LEU A 78 4.42 15.25 -7.86
C LEU A 78 5.50 15.62 -8.89
N VAL A 79 5.75 14.75 -9.87
CA VAL A 79 6.67 15.04 -10.97
C VAL A 79 6.18 16.23 -11.79
N GLN A 80 4.89 16.28 -12.13
CA GLN A 80 4.30 17.44 -12.82
C GLN A 80 4.49 18.74 -12.02
N TYR A 81 4.31 18.70 -10.71
CA TYR A 81 4.51 19.84 -9.82
C TYR A 81 5.98 20.31 -9.84
N PHE A 82 6.94 19.39 -9.81
CA PHE A 82 8.36 19.71 -9.91
C PHE A 82 8.76 20.30 -11.26
N LEU A 83 8.09 19.91 -12.35
CA LEU A 83 8.31 20.51 -13.67
C LEU A 83 7.81 21.96 -13.75
N LEU A 84 6.71 22.28 -13.06
CA LEU A 84 6.17 23.64 -13.00
C LEU A 84 6.96 24.56 -12.05
N TYR A 85 7.54 23.99 -10.99
CA TYR A 85 8.23 24.72 -9.93
C TYR A 85 9.61 24.10 -9.67
N PRO A 86 10.61 24.32 -10.55
CA PRO A 86 11.93 23.69 -10.47
C PRO A 86 12.75 24.09 -9.23
N GLU A 87 12.36 25.14 -8.53
CA GLU A 87 12.94 25.54 -7.24
C GLU A 87 12.56 24.61 -6.08
N VAL A 88 11.38 23.98 -6.16
CA VAL A 88 10.86 23.09 -5.11
C VAL A 88 11.73 21.84 -4.93
N PRO A 89 12.06 21.04 -5.97
CA PRO A 89 12.89 19.85 -5.78
C PRO A 89 14.31 20.20 -5.28
N LYS A 90 14.85 21.37 -5.63
CA LYS A 90 16.15 21.84 -5.08
C LYS A 90 16.06 22.08 -3.58
N ARG A 91 14.97 22.68 -3.11
CA ARG A 91 14.76 22.94 -1.68
C ARG A 91 14.46 21.67 -0.89
N ILE A 92 13.73 20.72 -1.49
CA ILE A 92 13.55 19.37 -0.93
C ILE A 92 14.90 18.65 -0.80
N GLN A 93 15.72 18.66 -1.85
CA GLN A 93 17.05 18.03 -1.81
C GLN A 93 17.92 18.65 -0.71
N LYS A 94 17.93 19.99 -0.57
CA LYS A 94 18.66 20.67 0.51
C LYS A 94 18.20 20.21 1.90
N GLU A 95 16.88 20.09 2.12
CA GLU A 95 16.32 19.60 3.38
C GLU A 95 16.72 18.13 3.64
N ILE A 96 16.71 17.28 2.61
CA ILE A 96 17.18 15.88 2.70
C ILE A 96 18.65 15.85 3.10
N ASP A 97 19.49 16.65 2.45
CA ASP A 97 20.93 16.68 2.72
C ASP A 97 21.23 17.18 4.14
N GLU A 98 20.44 18.12 4.67
CA GLU A 98 20.56 18.66 6.03
C GLU A 98 20.08 17.67 7.11
N VAL A 99 18.95 17.00 6.89
CA VAL A 99 18.30 16.15 7.90
C VAL A 99 18.79 14.70 7.84
N VAL A 100 18.89 14.15 6.63
CA VAL A 100 19.26 12.75 6.39
C VAL A 100 20.77 12.65 6.20
N GLY A 101 21.37 13.55 5.41
CA GLY A 101 22.76 13.48 4.98
C GLY A 101 23.00 12.43 3.89
N ALA A 102 24.19 12.44 3.30
CA ALA A 102 24.53 11.58 2.16
C ALA A 102 24.85 10.12 2.51
N GLY A 103 25.00 9.78 3.79
CA GLY A 103 25.51 8.48 4.25
C GLY A 103 24.44 7.46 4.67
N ARG A 104 23.15 7.83 4.65
CA ARG A 104 22.06 6.95 5.12
C ARG A 104 20.79 7.13 4.31
N LEU A 105 19.93 6.11 4.35
CA LEU A 105 18.57 6.21 3.79
C LEU A 105 17.64 6.97 4.75
N PRO A 106 16.64 7.69 4.23
CA PRO A 106 15.60 8.31 5.05
C PRO A 106 14.86 7.26 5.89
N THR A 107 14.57 7.59 7.16
CA THR A 107 13.79 6.76 8.07
C THR A 107 12.43 7.39 8.37
N LEU A 108 11.45 6.59 8.81
CA LEU A 108 10.13 7.10 9.21
C LEU A 108 10.22 8.09 10.38
N GLU A 109 11.13 7.85 11.32
CA GLU A 109 11.41 8.77 12.44
C GLU A 109 12.00 10.10 11.96
N GLY A 110 12.80 10.07 10.90
CA GLY A 110 13.37 11.25 10.26
C GLY A 110 12.33 12.15 9.57
N ARG A 111 11.18 11.58 9.20
CA ARG A 111 10.12 12.28 8.45
C ARG A 111 9.61 13.54 9.15
N GLN A 112 9.53 13.51 10.48
CA GLN A 112 9.05 14.67 11.26
C GLN A 112 9.94 15.91 11.15
N PHE A 113 11.22 15.70 10.81
CA PHE A 113 12.20 16.78 10.64
C PHE A 113 12.24 17.31 9.20
N MET A 114 11.53 16.67 8.27
CA MET A 114 11.44 17.07 6.86
C MET A 114 10.13 17.82 6.58
N SER A 115 9.93 18.92 7.30
CA SER A 115 8.70 19.71 7.28
C SER A 115 8.35 20.27 5.90
N TYR A 116 9.33 20.70 5.10
CA TYR A 116 9.11 21.28 3.78
C TYR A 116 8.71 20.21 2.75
N THR A 117 9.36 19.05 2.82
CA THR A 117 9.03 17.88 1.99
C THR A 117 7.62 17.39 2.29
N GLU A 118 7.25 17.29 3.58
CA GLU A 118 5.91 16.89 4.00
C GLU A 118 4.84 17.90 3.54
N ALA A 119 5.13 19.20 3.69
CA ALA A 119 4.24 20.27 3.19
C ALA A 119 4.05 20.17 1.67
N THR A 120 5.12 19.95 0.90
CA THR A 120 5.03 19.84 -0.57
C THR A 120 4.16 18.66 -1.00
N ILE A 121 4.31 17.50 -0.36
CA ILE A 121 3.49 16.32 -0.65
C ILE A 121 2.00 16.61 -0.36
N ARG A 122 1.72 17.29 0.76
CA ARG A 122 0.34 17.67 1.14
C ARG A 122 -0.25 18.68 0.18
N GLU A 123 0.51 19.69 -0.21
CA GLU A 123 0.07 20.71 -1.17
C GLU A 123 -0.20 20.13 -2.55
N THR A 124 0.63 19.18 -2.99
CA THR A 124 0.40 18.47 -4.25
C THR A 124 -0.94 17.75 -4.21
N LYS A 125 -1.28 17.08 -3.11
CA LYS A 125 -2.60 16.44 -2.92
C LYS A 125 -3.75 17.43 -2.87
N SER A 126 -3.59 18.51 -2.10
CA SER A 126 -4.65 19.52 -1.90
C SER A 126 -5.00 20.24 -3.20
N LYS A 127 -3.99 20.69 -3.95
CA LYS A 127 -4.22 21.43 -5.21
C LYS A 127 -4.87 20.60 -6.32
N ILE A 128 -4.85 19.26 -6.22
CA ILE A 128 -5.56 18.37 -7.14
C ILE A 128 -7.05 18.34 -6.81
N VAL A 129 -7.43 18.30 -5.53
CA VAL A 129 -8.83 18.18 -5.07
C VAL A 129 -9.64 19.47 -5.32
N TRP A 130 -8.99 20.63 -5.36
CA TRP A 130 -9.66 21.94 -5.44
C TRP A 130 -9.58 22.63 -6.81
N LYS A 131 -9.18 21.90 -7.86
CA LYS A 131 -9.11 22.44 -9.24
C LYS A 131 -10.15 21.85 -10.20
N GLU A 132 -11.11 21.08 -9.68
CA GLU A 132 -12.27 20.54 -10.40
C GLU A 132 -13.54 21.36 -10.11
#